data_AF-A0A4Q3J4F3-F1
#
_entry.id   AF-A0A4Q3J4F3-F1
#
_cell.length_a   1.000
_cell.length_b   1.000
_cell.length_c   1.000
_cell.angle_alpha   90.00
_cell.angle_beta   90.00
_cell.angle_gamma   90.00
#
_symmetry.space_group_name_H-M   'P 1'
#
loop_
_entity.id
_entity.type
_entity.pdbx_description
1 polymer ?
#
loop_
_entity_poly.entity_id
_entity_poly.type
_entity_poly.pdbx_seq_one_letter_code
_entity_poly.pdbx_strand_id
1 'polypeptide(L)'
;MKLFQPIHRLFETWVDPFGKTGELQPPAVTWRFFWYYISQAKLPFLALLILGGAVALVEAALFYYVGRLVDILDSADQTEGWAGLIAGYGPELFGMLVVTLGIRFIITWLSATVEEQTVNLGFYNLVRWQAYAHVIRQNLSFFQNDFAGAIASKVWQAGGAVGDFMVSLLQVVWFIGIYTVTTVVLVGQLDWRLGAAVILWVLLFSILARYYVPRMRKFSAVAAEQASALTGRIVDSFSNIQTLKLFGT
;
A
#
# COMPACT_ATOMS: atom_id res chain seq x y z
N MET A 1 12.36 -18.16 -19.57
CA MET A 1 11.82 -17.58 -18.32
C MET A 1 11.55 -18.66 -17.25
N LYS A 2 12.55 -19.46 -16.88
CA LYS A 2 12.44 -20.52 -15.84
C LYS A 2 13.25 -20.22 -14.56
N LEU A 3 14.03 -19.13 -14.56
CA LEU A 3 14.95 -18.79 -13.47
C LEU A 3 14.26 -18.14 -12.25
N PHE A 4 13.12 -17.46 -12.44
CA PHE A 4 12.38 -16.85 -11.33
C PHE A 4 11.35 -17.79 -10.68
N GLN A 5 10.99 -18.91 -11.33
CA GLN A 5 10.01 -19.86 -10.80
C GLN A 5 10.31 -20.38 -9.39
N PRO A 6 11.54 -20.73 -8.99
CA PRO A 6 11.81 -21.17 -7.62
C PRO A 6 11.67 -20.05 -6.59
N ILE A 7 11.94 -18.80 -6.98
CA ILE A 7 11.75 -17.62 -6.12
C ILE A 7 10.25 -17.37 -5.93
N HIS A 8 9.48 -17.34 -7.02
CA HIS A 8 8.02 -17.23 -6.99
C HIS A 8 7.37 -18.32 -6.14
N ARG A 9 7.82 -19.57 -6.26
CA ARG A 9 7.26 -20.71 -5.50
C ARG A 9 7.55 -20.61 -4.01
N LEU A 10 8.72 -20.09 -3.62
CA LEU A 10 9.07 -19.82 -2.22
C LEU A 10 8.17 -18.73 -1.63
N PHE A 11 7.88 -17.68 -2.40
CA PHE A 11 6.92 -16.64 -2.01
C PHE A 11 5.46 -17.11 -2.01
N GLU A 12 5.05 -17.97 -2.95
CA GLU A 12 3.72 -18.61 -2.97
C GLU A 12 3.50 -19.56 -1.80
N THR A 13 4.56 -20.18 -1.27
CA THR A 13 4.45 -21.11 -0.12
C THR A 13 4.40 -20.37 1.23
N TRP A 14 4.63 -19.05 1.26
CA TRP A 14 4.66 -18.26 2.51
C TRP A 14 3.29 -17.87 3.03
N VAL A 15 2.27 -17.86 2.18
CA VAL A 15 0.87 -17.62 2.57
C VAL A 15 0.06 -18.75 1.99
N ASP A 16 -0.49 -19.59 2.86
CA ASP A 16 -1.46 -20.60 2.43
C ASP A 16 -2.75 -19.89 1.97
N PRO A 17 -3.06 -19.86 0.65
CA PRO A 17 -4.24 -19.17 0.15
C PRO A 17 -5.55 -19.78 0.70
N PHE A 18 -5.46 -20.99 1.28
CA PHE A 18 -6.57 -21.78 1.80
C PHE A 18 -6.49 -22.01 3.32
N GLY A 19 -5.85 -21.09 4.07
CA GLY A 19 -5.64 -21.19 5.51
C GLY A 19 -6.88 -21.59 6.35
N LYS A 20 -6.62 -22.22 7.51
CA LYS A 20 -7.57 -22.98 8.35
C LYS A 20 -8.93 -22.33 8.60
N THR A 21 -9.98 -23.09 8.28
CA THR A 21 -11.40 -22.80 8.46
C THR A 21 -11.88 -23.02 9.92
N GLY A 22 -11.22 -22.41 10.90
CA GLY A 22 -11.71 -22.32 12.28
C GLY A 22 -12.66 -21.13 12.47
N GLU A 23 -13.70 -21.29 13.30
CA GLU A 23 -14.79 -20.34 13.64
C GLU A 23 -14.62 -18.91 13.09
N LEU A 24 -15.01 -18.72 11.82
CA LEU A 24 -14.95 -17.45 11.11
C LEU A 24 -16.08 -16.53 11.58
N GLN A 25 -15.94 -15.97 12.78
CA GLN A 25 -16.62 -14.73 13.13
C GLN A 25 -15.62 -13.57 13.01
N PRO A 26 -15.56 -12.87 11.86
CA PRO A 26 -14.73 -11.68 11.75
C PRO A 26 -15.13 -10.70 12.86
N PRO A 27 -14.20 -10.27 13.73
CA PRO A 27 -14.53 -9.42 14.86
C PRO A 27 -15.14 -8.11 14.35
N ALA A 28 -16.27 -7.69 14.93
CA ALA A 28 -17.02 -6.50 14.52
C ALA A 28 -16.25 -5.17 14.63
N VAL A 29 -15.05 -5.18 15.22
CA VAL A 29 -14.18 -4.01 15.39
C VAL A 29 -13.17 -3.96 14.24
N THR A 30 -13.24 -2.92 13.41
CA THR A 30 -12.41 -2.71 12.22
C THR A 30 -10.91 -2.92 12.44
N TRP A 31 -10.35 -2.43 13.55
CA TRP A 31 -8.93 -2.63 13.88
C TRP A 31 -8.57 -4.08 14.21
N ARG A 32 -9.44 -4.80 14.94
CA ARG A 32 -9.22 -6.22 15.27
C ARG A 32 -9.35 -7.12 14.04
N PHE A 33 -10.19 -6.72 13.08
CA PHE A 33 -10.30 -7.39 11.78
C PHE A 33 -8.97 -7.31 11.02
N PHE A 34 -8.38 -6.12 10.88
CA PHE A 34 -7.07 -5.98 10.23
C PHE A 34 -5.97 -6.75 10.95
N TRP A 35 -5.92 -6.69 12.29
CA TRP A 35 -4.93 -7.44 13.06
C TRP A 35 -5.08 -8.96 12.91
N TYR A 36 -6.31 -9.47 12.84
CA TYR A 36 -6.58 -10.89 12.60
C TYR A 36 -6.00 -11.36 11.26
N TYR A 37 -6.16 -10.56 10.19
CA TYR A 37 -5.59 -10.89 8.89
C TYR A 37 -4.06 -10.68 8.81
N ILE A 38 -3.53 -9.61 9.40
CA ILE A 38 -2.06 -9.39 9.51
C ILE A 38 -1.40 -10.57 10.24
N SER A 39 -2.05 -11.08 11.29
CA SER A 39 -1.52 -12.19 12.09
C SER A 39 -1.45 -13.53 11.34
N GLN A 40 -2.17 -13.67 10.23
CA GLN A 40 -2.15 -14.88 9.39
C GLN A 40 -1.04 -14.85 8.33
N ALA A 41 -0.60 -13.65 7.92
CA ALA A 41 0.44 -13.45 6.91
C ALA A 41 1.63 -12.63 7.46
N LYS A 42 2.12 -12.99 8.65
CA LYS A 42 3.15 -12.22 9.37
C LYS A 42 4.45 -12.04 8.58
N LEU A 43 4.88 -13.07 7.84
CA LEU A 43 6.15 -13.07 7.13
C LEU A 43 6.16 -12.11 5.91
N PRO A 44 5.18 -12.14 4.98
CA PRO A 44 5.09 -11.16 3.90
C PRO A 44 4.93 -9.72 4.38
N PHE A 45 4.11 -9.48 5.41
CA PHE A 45 3.91 -8.13 5.94
C PHE A 45 5.15 -7.60 6.66
N LEU A 46 5.90 -8.46 7.35
CA LEU A 46 7.19 -8.08 7.93
C LEU A 46 8.24 -7.78 6.86
N ALA A 47 8.28 -8.57 5.77
CA ALA A 47 9.14 -8.29 4.62
C ALA A 47 8.78 -6.95 3.97
N LEU A 48 7.49 -6.67 3.76
CA LEU A 48 7.00 -5.38 3.26
C LEU A 48 7.38 -4.22 4.17
N LEU A 49 7.26 -4.37 5.49
CA LEU A 49 7.62 -3.33 6.45
C LEU A 49 9.13 -3.04 6.41
N ILE A 50 9.96 -4.08 6.35
CA ILE A 50 11.42 -3.94 6.28
C ILE A 50 11.85 -3.34 4.96
N LEU A 51 11.31 -3.84 3.83
CA LEU A 51 11.65 -3.36 2.50
C LEU A 51 11.14 -1.93 2.28
N GLY A 52 9.90 -1.64 2.66
CA GLY A 52 9.33 -0.29 2.62
C GLY A 52 10.11 0.70 3.50
N GLY A 53 10.53 0.27 4.69
CA GLY A 53 11.44 1.04 5.54
C GLY A 53 12.81 1.27 4.89
N ALA A 54 13.38 0.24 4.24
CA ALA A 54 14.64 0.35 3.53
C ALA A 54 14.55 1.31 2.32
N VAL A 55 13.45 1.27 1.55
CA VAL A 55 13.19 2.25 0.48
C VAL A 55 13.18 3.66 1.06
N ALA A 56 12.44 3.89 2.14
CA ALA A 56 12.34 5.20 2.78
C ALA A 56 13.70 5.68 3.32
N LEU A 57 14.53 4.79 3.89
CA LEU A 57 15.88 5.11 4.36
C LEU A 57 16.83 5.46 3.21
N VAL A 58 16.76 4.75 2.09
CA VAL A 58 17.56 5.08 0.90
C VAL A 58 17.16 6.46 0.39
N GLU A 59 15.86 6.75 0.32
CA GLU A 59 15.37 8.06 -0.12
C GLU A 59 15.78 9.17 0.84
N ALA A 60 15.73 8.93 2.15
CA ALA A 60 16.26 9.82 3.18
C ALA A 60 17.76 10.10 2.98
N ALA A 61 18.55 9.07 2.67
CA ALA A 61 19.97 9.21 2.38
C ALA A 61 20.24 10.08 1.13
N LEU A 62 19.34 10.06 0.12
CA LEU A 62 19.46 10.93 -1.05
C LEU A 62 19.37 12.42 -0.68
N PHE A 63 18.46 12.80 0.23
CA PHE A 63 18.39 14.19 0.70
C PHE A 63 19.66 14.61 1.42
N TYR A 64 20.22 13.72 2.24
CA TYR A 64 21.51 13.96 2.87
C TYR A 64 22.63 14.10 1.82
N TYR A 65 22.66 13.24 0.79
CA TYR A 65 23.63 13.35 -0.30
C TYR A 65 23.52 14.65 -1.07
N VAL A 66 22.32 15.20 -1.27
CA VAL A 66 22.17 16.53 -1.89
C VAL A 66 22.86 17.60 -1.04
N GLY A 67 22.63 17.61 0.28
CA GLY A 67 23.32 18.54 1.19
C GLY A 67 24.84 18.37 1.15
N ARG A 68 25.30 17.12 1.23
CA ARG A 68 26.73 16.79 1.17
C ARG A 68 27.37 17.17 -0.17
N LEU A 69 26.65 17.02 -1.28
CA LEU A 69 27.12 17.45 -2.60
C LEU A 69 27.27 18.97 -2.67
N VAL A 70 26.36 19.72 -2.05
CA VAL A 70 26.49 21.19 -1.93
C VAL A 70 27.74 21.54 -1.12
N ASP A 71 27.97 20.88 0.02
CA ASP A 71 29.15 21.11 0.85
C ASP A 71 30.47 20.78 0.12
N ILE A 72 30.50 19.69 -0.66
CA ILE A 72 31.65 19.29 -1.48
C ILE A 72 31.91 20.34 -2.58
N LEU A 73 30.85 20.87 -3.20
CA LEU A 73 30.97 21.90 -4.24
C LEU A 73 31.41 23.25 -3.67
N ASP A 74 31.02 23.58 -2.44
CA ASP A 74 31.40 24.83 -1.76
C ASP A 74 32.84 24.78 -1.22
N SER A 75 33.31 23.59 -0.84
CA SER A 75 34.68 23.37 -0.35
C SER A 75 35.72 23.05 -1.44
N ALA A 76 35.28 22.71 -2.66
CA ALA A 76 36.17 22.44 -3.78
C ALA A 76 36.69 23.74 -4.41
N ASP A 77 38.00 23.82 -4.62
CA ASP A 77 38.64 24.97 -5.24
C ASP A 77 38.22 25.08 -6.72
N GLN A 78 37.56 26.19 -7.11
CA GLN A 78 37.04 26.40 -8.47
C GLN A 78 38.13 26.39 -9.56
N THR A 79 39.39 26.49 -9.15
CA THR A 79 40.58 26.57 -10.01
C THR A 79 41.02 25.22 -10.59
N GLU A 80 40.76 24.09 -9.91
CA GLU A 80 41.11 22.74 -10.41
C GLU A 80 39.99 22.06 -11.22
N GLY A 81 38.78 22.64 -11.23
CA GLY A 81 37.64 22.17 -12.01
C GLY A 81 37.19 20.74 -11.66
N TRP A 82 36.53 20.07 -12.63
CA TRP A 82 35.98 18.72 -12.45
C TRP A 82 37.03 17.64 -12.18
N ALA A 83 38.27 17.85 -12.65
CA ALA A 83 39.36 16.90 -12.49
C ALA A 83 39.88 16.84 -11.05
N GLY A 84 40.05 17.99 -10.39
CA GLY A 84 40.41 18.06 -8.96
C GLY A 84 39.33 17.51 -8.04
N LEU A 85 38.06 17.75 -8.38
CA LEU A 85 36.91 17.28 -7.60
C LEU A 85 36.75 15.76 -7.65
N ILE A 86 36.91 15.15 -8.83
CA ILE A 86 36.89 13.69 -8.99
C ILE A 86 38.13 13.04 -8.37
N ALA A 87 39.29 13.70 -8.40
CA ALA A 87 40.50 13.19 -7.78
C ALA A 87 40.43 13.21 -6.23
N GLY A 88 39.82 14.25 -5.65
CA GLY A 88 39.68 14.40 -4.19
C GLY A 88 38.49 13.65 -3.58
N TYR A 89 37.33 13.66 -4.24
CA TYR A 89 36.07 13.12 -3.72
C TYR A 89 35.49 11.96 -4.56
N GLY A 90 36.24 11.44 -5.54
CA GLY A 90 35.82 10.35 -6.42
C GLY A 90 35.24 9.11 -5.71
N PRO A 91 35.85 8.59 -4.62
CA PRO A 91 35.29 7.45 -3.89
C PRO A 91 33.95 7.75 -3.23
N GLU A 92 33.77 8.96 -2.68
CA GLU A 92 32.52 9.39 -2.02
C GLU A 92 31.40 9.60 -3.06
N LEU A 93 31.71 10.25 -4.18
CA LEU A 93 30.79 10.44 -5.30
C LEU A 93 30.39 9.12 -5.97
N PHE A 94 31.34 8.20 -6.15
CA PHE A 94 31.07 6.87 -6.68
C PHE A 94 30.19 6.05 -5.73
N GLY A 95 30.44 6.15 -4.41
CA GLY A 95 29.59 5.55 -3.38
C GLY A 95 28.15 6.05 -3.46
N MET A 96 27.94 7.37 -3.55
CA MET A 96 26.62 7.96 -3.72
C MET A 96 25.93 7.47 -5.00
N LEU A 97 26.66 7.34 -6.11
CA LEU A 97 26.14 6.85 -7.38
C LEU A 97 25.71 5.38 -7.29
N VAL A 98 26.52 4.51 -6.66
CA VAL A 98 26.19 3.10 -6.45
C VAL A 98 24.96 2.94 -5.55
N VAL A 99 24.85 3.73 -4.48
CA VAL A 99 23.68 3.69 -3.59
C VAL A 99 22.43 4.17 -4.34
N THR A 100 22.54 5.27 -5.09
CA THR A 100 21.41 5.91 -5.77
C THR A 100 20.89 5.10 -6.95
N LEU A 101 21.77 4.51 -7.76
CA LEU A 101 21.38 3.75 -8.95
C LEU A 101 21.27 2.26 -8.69
N GLY A 102 22.19 1.68 -7.92
CA GLY A 102 22.23 0.25 -7.65
C GLY A 102 21.30 -0.15 -6.50
N ILE A 103 21.64 0.30 -5.29
CA ILE A 103 20.94 -0.13 -4.06
C ILE A 103 19.46 0.29 -4.10
N ARG A 104 19.17 1.54 -4.47
CA ARG A 104 17.79 2.02 -4.62
C ARG A 104 17.01 1.15 -5.59
N PHE A 105 17.55 0.88 -6.77
CA PHE A 105 16.86 0.06 -7.78
C PHE A 105 16.56 -1.33 -7.25
N ILE A 106 17.54 -1.99 -6.61
CA ILE A 106 17.36 -3.34 -6.05
C ILE A 106 16.30 -3.36 -4.95
N ILE A 107 16.36 -2.42 -4.01
CA ILE A 107 15.42 -2.40 -2.88
C ILE A 107 14.01 -2.07 -3.35
N THR A 108 13.84 -1.08 -4.22
CA THR A 108 12.52 -0.74 -4.79
C THR A 108 11.97 -1.89 -5.62
N TRP A 109 12.81 -2.53 -6.44
CA TRP A 109 12.40 -3.69 -7.23
C TRP A 109 11.98 -4.86 -6.34
N LEU A 110 12.74 -5.17 -5.29
CA LEU A 110 12.42 -6.24 -4.35
C LEU A 110 11.13 -5.92 -3.57
N SER A 111 10.96 -4.68 -3.12
CA SER A 111 9.73 -4.23 -2.46
C SER A 111 8.51 -4.40 -3.37
N ALA A 112 8.58 -3.89 -4.60
CA ALA A 112 7.49 -4.01 -5.57
C ALA A 112 7.19 -5.48 -5.93
N THR A 113 8.23 -6.31 -6.03
CA THR A 113 8.09 -7.75 -6.31
C THR A 113 7.35 -8.46 -5.18
N VAL A 114 7.73 -8.20 -3.92
CA VAL A 114 7.05 -8.80 -2.76
C VAL A 114 5.59 -8.36 -2.68
N GLU A 115 5.34 -7.07 -2.89
CA GLU A 115 3.98 -6.50 -2.87
C GLU A 115 3.08 -7.14 -3.94
N GLU A 116 3.48 -7.04 -5.20
CA GLU A 116 2.65 -7.48 -6.32
C GLU A 116 2.55 -9.00 -6.43
N GLN A 117 3.64 -9.73 -6.16
CA GLN A 117 3.65 -11.18 -6.36
C GLN A 117 3.21 -11.97 -5.13
N THR A 118 3.51 -11.48 -3.92
CA THR A 118 3.22 -12.24 -2.69
C THR A 118 1.94 -11.75 -2.05
N VAL A 119 1.79 -10.44 -1.89
CA VAL A 119 0.65 -9.87 -1.16
C VAL A 119 -0.58 -9.76 -2.05
N ASN A 120 -0.48 -9.14 -3.22
CA ASN A 120 -1.63 -8.99 -4.12
C ASN A 120 -2.18 -10.34 -4.61
N LEU A 121 -1.32 -11.33 -4.86
CA LEU A 121 -1.78 -12.66 -5.28
C LEU A 121 -2.14 -13.57 -4.10
N GLY A 122 -1.32 -13.64 -3.05
CA GLY A 122 -1.54 -14.57 -1.94
C GLY A 122 -2.57 -14.07 -0.95
N PHE A 123 -2.37 -12.87 -0.42
CA PHE A 123 -3.22 -12.31 0.63
C PHE A 123 -4.63 -11.99 0.14
N TYR A 124 -4.77 -11.42 -1.07
CA TYR A 124 -6.09 -11.02 -1.58
C TYR A 124 -6.96 -12.26 -1.80
N ASN A 125 -6.36 -13.33 -2.31
CA ASN A 125 -7.07 -14.59 -2.52
C ASN A 125 -7.40 -15.30 -1.20
N LEU A 126 -6.54 -15.23 -0.18
CA LEU A 126 -6.86 -15.72 1.17
C LEU A 126 -8.08 -14.99 1.75
N VAL A 127 -8.12 -13.65 1.67
CA VAL A 127 -9.26 -12.87 2.18
C VAL A 127 -10.52 -13.21 1.39
N ARG A 128 -10.44 -13.30 0.06
CA ARG A 128 -11.56 -13.70 -0.80
C ARG A 128 -12.09 -15.09 -0.45
N TRP A 129 -11.19 -16.06 -0.21
CA TRP A 129 -11.56 -17.42 0.16
C TRP A 129 -12.26 -17.47 1.52
N GLN A 130 -11.75 -16.75 2.51
CA GLN A 130 -12.39 -16.68 3.83
C GLN A 130 -13.76 -15.98 3.78
N ALA A 131 -13.88 -14.91 3.00
CA ALA A 131 -15.14 -14.22 2.78
C ALA A 131 -16.15 -15.16 2.10
N TYR A 132 -15.74 -15.90 1.07
CA TYR A 132 -16.57 -16.91 0.41
C TYR A 132 -17.02 -18.02 1.38
N ALA A 133 -16.08 -18.59 2.16
CA ALA A 133 -16.36 -19.64 3.13
C ALA A 133 -17.28 -19.18 4.27
N HIS A 134 -17.27 -17.88 4.61
CA HIS A 134 -18.22 -17.30 5.56
C HIS A 134 -19.60 -17.12 4.93
N VAL A 135 -19.68 -16.60 3.70
CA VAL A 135 -20.95 -16.34 3.00
C VAL A 135 -21.72 -17.64 2.73
N ILE A 136 -21.04 -18.72 2.31
CA ILE A 136 -21.72 -20.00 2.01
C ILE A 136 -22.36 -20.67 3.25
N ARG A 137 -21.94 -20.29 4.46
CA ARG A 137 -22.50 -20.78 5.73
C ARG A 137 -23.70 -19.97 6.22
N GLN A 138 -24.09 -18.91 5.50
CA GLN A 138 -25.25 -18.08 5.86
C GLN A 138 -26.57 -18.80 5.57
N ASN A 139 -27.63 -18.35 6.24
CA ASN A 139 -28.95 -18.96 6.11
C ASN A 139 -29.56 -18.72 4.71
N LEU A 140 -30.55 -19.55 4.34
CA LEU A 140 -31.23 -19.43 3.04
C LEU A 140 -31.94 -18.09 2.87
N SER A 141 -32.42 -17.49 3.96
CA SER A 141 -33.08 -16.17 3.94
C SER A 141 -32.15 -15.05 3.46
N PHE A 142 -30.85 -15.12 3.79
CA PHE A 142 -29.85 -14.18 3.30
C PHE A 142 -29.73 -14.22 1.77
N PHE A 143 -29.69 -15.41 1.17
CA PHE A 143 -29.62 -15.59 -0.28
C PHE A 143 -30.92 -15.26 -1.02
N GLN A 144 -32.06 -15.23 -0.33
CA GLN A 144 -33.34 -14.81 -0.90
C GLN A 144 -33.51 -13.28 -0.91
N ASN A 145 -32.88 -12.58 0.03
CA ASN A 145 -33.01 -11.13 0.16
C ASN A 145 -32.00 -10.33 -0.69
N ASP A 146 -30.87 -10.92 -1.06
CA ASP A 146 -29.80 -10.27 -1.81
C ASP A 146 -29.46 -11.06 -3.10
N PHE A 147 -29.32 -10.37 -4.23
CA PHE A 147 -28.97 -11.02 -5.50
C PHE A 147 -27.58 -11.66 -5.43
N ALA A 148 -27.47 -12.90 -5.94
CA ALA A 148 -26.21 -13.65 -5.95
C ALA A 148 -25.04 -12.88 -6.62
N GLY A 149 -25.33 -12.08 -7.66
CA GLY A 149 -24.33 -11.23 -8.32
C GLY A 149 -23.80 -10.09 -7.44
N ALA A 150 -24.66 -9.48 -6.61
CA ALA A 150 -24.25 -8.46 -5.65
C ALA A 150 -23.44 -9.06 -4.49
N ILE A 151 -23.79 -10.26 -4.05
CA ILE A 151 -23.01 -11.00 -3.04
C ILE A 151 -21.62 -11.33 -3.58
N ALA A 152 -21.53 -11.85 -4.81
CA ALA A 152 -20.25 -12.18 -5.44
C ALA A 152 -19.34 -10.94 -5.63
N SER A 153 -19.91 -9.80 -6.06
CA SER A 153 -19.14 -8.56 -6.21
C SER A 153 -18.65 -8.02 -4.87
N LYS A 154 -19.48 -8.08 -3.81
CA LYS A 154 -19.09 -7.70 -2.44
C LYS A 154 -17.93 -8.56 -1.93
N VAL A 155 -17.96 -9.88 -2.13
CA VAL A 155 -16.86 -10.79 -1.73
C VAL A 155 -15.57 -10.48 -2.49
N TRP A 156 -15.66 -10.25 -3.79
CA TRP A 156 -14.48 -9.94 -4.62
C TRP A 156 -13.82 -8.62 -4.24
N GLN A 157 -14.64 -7.56 -4.08
CA GLN A 157 -14.18 -6.21 -3.76
C GLN A 157 -13.69 -6.11 -2.32
N ALA A 158 -14.35 -6.75 -1.36
CA ALA A 158 -13.91 -6.76 0.03
C ALA A 158 -12.51 -7.36 0.17
N GLY A 159 -12.22 -8.44 -0.56
CA GLY A 159 -10.88 -9.05 -0.57
C GLY A 159 -9.79 -8.11 -1.08
N GLY A 160 -10.05 -7.39 -2.17
CA GLY A 160 -9.10 -6.39 -2.70
C GLY A 160 -8.94 -5.18 -1.78
N ALA A 161 -10.05 -4.60 -1.33
CA ALA A 161 -10.05 -3.41 -0.50
C ALA A 161 -9.32 -3.58 0.84
N VAL A 162 -9.43 -4.76 1.47
CA VAL A 162 -8.70 -5.07 2.71
C VAL A 162 -7.19 -5.17 2.45
N GLY A 163 -6.81 -5.82 1.35
CA GLY A 163 -5.42 -5.90 0.91
C GLY A 163 -4.82 -4.54 0.61
N ASP A 164 -5.47 -3.76 -0.27
CA ASP A 164 -5.02 -2.44 -0.69
C ASP A 164 -4.85 -1.51 0.51
N PHE A 165 -5.80 -1.55 1.45
CA PHE A 165 -5.73 -0.76 2.67
C PHE A 165 -4.54 -1.14 3.55
N MET A 166 -4.26 -2.43 3.70
CA MET A 166 -3.15 -2.91 4.53
C MET A 166 -1.79 -2.58 3.91
N VAL A 167 -1.65 -2.74 2.60
CA VAL A 167 -0.45 -2.33 1.86
C VAL A 167 -0.25 -0.82 1.98
N SER A 168 -1.30 -0.03 1.76
CA SER A 168 -1.25 1.43 1.90
C SER A 168 -0.84 1.88 3.31
N LEU A 169 -1.34 1.23 4.36
CA LEU A 169 -0.90 1.52 5.74
C LEU A 169 0.58 1.22 5.96
N LEU A 170 1.09 0.08 5.47
CA LEU A 170 2.46 -0.34 5.76
C LEU A 170 3.49 0.32 4.86
N GLN A 171 3.11 0.77 3.67
CA GLN A 171 4.01 1.39 2.72
C GLN A 171 3.84 2.90 2.74
N VAL A 172 2.65 3.41 2.43
CA VAL A 172 2.42 4.86 2.26
C VAL A 172 2.50 5.58 3.60
N VAL A 173 1.79 5.12 4.63
CA VAL A 173 1.81 5.80 5.93
C VAL A 173 3.18 5.67 6.61
N TRP A 174 3.82 4.51 6.50
CA TRP A 174 5.18 4.30 7.01
C TRP A 174 6.21 5.19 6.30
N PHE A 175 6.13 5.28 4.97
CA PHE A 175 6.97 6.16 4.17
C PHE A 175 6.78 7.62 4.58
N ILE A 176 5.54 8.11 4.67
CA ILE A 176 5.25 9.47 5.14
C ILE A 176 5.84 9.72 6.53
N GLY A 177 5.74 8.74 7.44
CA GLY A 177 6.31 8.83 8.79
C GLY A 177 7.83 9.00 8.78
N ILE A 178 8.55 8.09 8.12
CA ILE A 178 10.02 8.14 8.02
C ILE A 178 10.46 9.41 7.30
N TYR A 179 9.79 9.77 6.21
CA TYR A 179 10.10 10.95 5.42
C TYR A 179 9.94 12.22 6.26
N THR A 180 8.81 12.36 6.95
CA THR A 180 8.55 13.50 7.84
C THR A 180 9.63 13.62 8.92
N VAL A 181 9.97 12.51 9.60
CA VAL A 181 11.01 12.50 10.64
C VAL A 181 12.36 12.91 10.05
N THR A 182 12.74 12.31 8.91
CA THR A 182 13.99 12.65 8.21
C THR A 182 14.05 14.13 7.86
N THR A 183 13.00 14.66 7.22
CA THR A 183 12.96 16.08 6.84
C THR A 183 13.07 16.99 8.05
N VAL A 184 12.33 16.70 9.14
CA VAL A 184 12.41 17.49 10.37
C VAL A 184 13.82 17.47 10.97
N VAL A 185 14.49 16.32 10.98
CA VAL A 185 15.86 16.18 11.51
C VAL A 185 16.87 16.91 10.62
N LEU A 186 16.87 16.66 9.31
CA LEU A 186 17.83 17.27 8.38
C LEU A 186 17.68 18.79 8.33
N VAL A 187 16.45 19.28 8.22
CA VAL A 187 16.17 20.72 8.17
C VAL A 187 16.38 21.36 9.54
N GLY A 188 16.05 20.66 10.62
CA GLY A 188 16.24 21.13 12.00
C GLY A 188 17.71 21.25 12.39
N GLN A 189 18.61 20.44 11.82
CA GLN A 189 20.06 20.60 11.97
C GLN A 189 20.58 21.87 11.27
N LEU A 190 19.91 22.31 10.20
CA LEU A 190 20.27 23.51 9.46
C LEU A 190 19.76 24.78 10.15
N ASP A 191 18.46 24.83 10.46
CA ASP A 191 17.82 25.90 11.24
C ASP A 191 16.54 25.37 11.93
N TRP A 192 16.46 25.55 13.26
CA TRP A 192 15.32 25.12 14.06
C TRP A 192 13.99 25.75 13.61
N ARG A 193 14.02 26.96 13.05
CA ARG A 193 12.82 27.68 12.56
C ARG A 193 12.20 26.96 11.37
N LEU A 194 13.04 26.41 10.49
CA LEU A 194 12.59 25.63 9.34
C LEU A 194 12.01 24.29 9.80
N GLY A 195 12.63 23.63 10.78
CA GLY A 195 12.07 22.42 11.40
C GLY A 195 10.70 22.67 12.04
N ALA A 196 10.53 23.79 12.74
CA ALA A 196 9.23 24.20 13.32
C ALA A 196 8.16 24.44 12.24
N ALA A 197 8.52 25.02 11.09
CA ALA A 197 7.58 25.22 9.98
C ALA A 197 7.08 23.88 9.40
N VAL A 198 7.94 22.88 9.27
CA VAL A 198 7.57 21.52 8.83
C VAL A 198 6.63 20.87 9.84
N ILE A 199 6.93 20.95 11.14
CA ILE A 199 6.06 20.40 12.19
C ILE A 199 4.67 21.08 12.15
N LEU A 200 4.63 22.40 12.03
CA LEU A 200 3.37 23.13 11.90
C LEU A 200 2.56 22.66 10.68
N TRP A 201 3.23 22.46 9.55
CA TRP A 201 2.59 21.95 8.33
C TRP A 201 2.01 20.55 8.53
N VAL A 202 2.75 19.63 9.17
CA VAL A 202 2.29 18.27 9.50
C VAL A 202 1.08 18.31 10.44
N LEU A 203 1.07 19.21 11.42
CA LEU A 203 -0.06 19.39 12.33
C LEU A 203 -1.31 19.90 11.59
N LEU A 204 -1.16 20.91 10.74
CA LEU A 204 -2.25 21.43 9.90
C LEU A 204 -2.81 20.35 8.97
N PHE A 205 -1.93 19.57 8.33
CA PHE A 205 -2.33 18.45 7.48
C PHE A 205 -3.09 17.38 8.28
N SER A 206 -2.62 17.05 9.49
CA SER A 206 -3.27 16.07 10.37
C SER A 206 -4.67 16.53 10.82
N ILE A 207 -4.84 17.82 11.10
CA ILE A 207 -6.14 18.43 11.43
C ILE A 207 -7.09 18.32 10.23
N LEU A 208 -6.63 18.69 9.04
CA LEU A 208 -7.40 18.55 7.80
C LEU A 208 -7.79 17.10 7.56
N ALA A 209 -6.86 16.15 7.67
CA ALA A 209 -7.14 14.73 7.51
C ALA A 209 -8.21 14.26 8.50
N ARG A 210 -8.10 14.63 9.78
CA ARG A 210 -9.09 14.28 10.79
C ARG A 210 -10.48 14.87 10.52
N TYR A 211 -10.57 16.01 9.84
CA TYR A 211 -11.83 16.64 9.46
C TYR A 211 -12.44 16.06 8.18
N TYR A 212 -11.62 15.81 7.15
CA TYR A 212 -12.08 15.37 5.83
C TYR A 212 -12.25 13.86 5.71
N VAL A 213 -11.35 13.05 6.27
CA VAL A 213 -11.44 11.57 6.22
C VAL A 213 -12.79 11.03 6.71
N PRO A 214 -13.35 11.44 7.88
CA PRO A 214 -14.63 10.92 8.33
C PRO A 214 -15.81 11.39 7.46
N ARG A 215 -15.72 12.59 6.88
CA ARG A 215 -16.74 13.08 5.94
C ARG A 215 -16.71 12.28 4.65
N MET A 216 -15.53 12.10 4.05
CA MET A 216 -15.34 11.30 2.85
C MET A 216 -15.90 9.88 3.06
N ARG A 217 -15.60 9.26 4.21
CA ARG A 217 -16.15 7.92 4.54
C ARG A 217 -17.68 7.89 4.52
N LYS A 218 -18.36 8.93 5.03
CA LYS A 218 -19.83 9.01 5.00
C LYS A 218 -20.35 9.12 3.56
N PHE A 219 -19.75 9.98 2.75
CA PHE A 219 -20.15 10.14 1.35
C PHE A 219 -19.88 8.89 0.52
N SER A 220 -18.75 8.21 0.74
CA SER A 220 -18.44 6.93 0.08
C SER A 220 -19.45 5.84 0.43
N ALA A 221 -19.95 5.78 1.67
CA ALA A 221 -20.97 4.82 2.07
C ALA A 221 -22.30 5.06 1.34
N VAL A 222 -22.74 6.33 1.25
CA VAL A 222 -23.96 6.69 0.50
C VAL A 222 -23.81 6.37 -0.99
N ALA A 223 -22.66 6.67 -1.58
CA ALA A 223 -22.37 6.36 -2.98
C ALA A 223 -22.37 4.85 -3.26
N ALA A 224 -21.82 4.04 -2.34
CA ALA A 224 -21.81 2.58 -2.46
C ALA A 224 -23.23 1.98 -2.42
N GLU A 225 -24.10 2.50 -1.54
CA GLU A 225 -25.51 2.07 -1.47
C GLU A 225 -26.25 2.37 -2.77
N GLN A 226 -26.07 3.58 -3.32
CA GLN A 226 -26.67 3.96 -4.60
C GLN A 226 -26.12 3.15 -5.77
N ALA A 227 -24.82 2.88 -5.80
CA ALA A 227 -24.21 2.04 -6.82
C ALA A 227 -24.77 0.61 -6.78
N SER A 228 -24.93 0.03 -5.59
CA SER A 228 -25.54 -1.31 -5.42
C SER A 228 -26.98 -1.35 -5.93
N ALA A 229 -27.79 -0.34 -5.61
CA ALA A 229 -29.16 -0.24 -6.11
C ALA A 229 -29.21 -0.10 -7.64
N LEU A 230 -28.31 0.68 -8.23
CA LEU A 230 -28.20 0.84 -9.69
C LEU A 230 -27.80 -0.48 -10.37
N THR A 231 -26.78 -1.16 -9.85
CA THR A 231 -26.35 -2.47 -10.36
C THR A 231 -27.47 -3.50 -10.26
N GLY A 232 -28.23 -3.51 -9.17
CA GLY A 232 -29.40 -4.39 -9.01
C GLY A 232 -30.44 -4.18 -10.11
N ARG A 233 -30.78 -2.92 -10.41
CA ARG A 233 -31.71 -2.59 -11.51
C ARG A 233 -31.19 -2.98 -12.90
N ILE A 234 -29.88 -2.83 -13.13
CA ILE A 234 -29.25 -3.24 -14.40
C ILE A 234 -29.31 -4.75 -14.58
N VAL A 235 -28.97 -5.52 -13.53
CA VAL A 235 -29.04 -6.98 -13.55
C VAL A 235 -30.47 -7.45 -13.81
N ASP A 236 -31.46 -6.87 -13.12
CA ASP A 236 -32.87 -7.18 -13.33
C ASP A 236 -33.33 -6.91 -14.78
N SER A 237 -32.89 -5.78 -15.35
CA SER A 237 -33.16 -5.44 -16.76
C SER A 237 -32.55 -6.45 -17.73
N PHE A 238 -31.34 -6.95 -17.45
CA PHE A 238 -30.71 -7.98 -18.27
C PHE A 238 -31.36 -9.36 -18.10
N SER A 239 -31.76 -9.73 -16.88
CA SER A 239 -32.49 -10.97 -16.62
C SER A 239 -33.87 -10.99 -17.32
N ASN A 240 -34.52 -9.83 -17.43
CA ASN A 240 -35.83 -9.67 -18.05
C ASN A 240 -35.78 -9.05 -19.45
N ILE A 241 -34.65 -9.19 -20.17
CA ILE A 241 -34.43 -8.53 -21.46
C ILE A 241 -35.45 -8.93 -22.54
N GLN A 242 -35.97 -10.17 -22.48
CA GLN A 242 -36.98 -10.65 -23.42
C GLN A 242 -38.29 -9.88 -23.28
N THR A 243 -38.78 -9.68 -22.06
CA THR A 243 -39.98 -8.90 -21.77
C THR A 243 -39.78 -7.44 -22.16
N LEU A 244 -38.62 -6.86 -21.84
CA LEU A 244 -38.29 -5.49 -22.22
C LEU A 244 -38.28 -5.30 -23.74
N LYS A 245 -37.75 -6.24 -24.53
CA LYS A 245 -37.78 -6.14 -26.00
C LYS A 245 -39.15 -6.42 -26.63
N LEU A 246 -40.03 -7.16 -25.93
CA LEU A 246 -41.38 -7.47 -26.42
C LEU A 246 -42.38 -6.32 -26.16
N PHE A 247 -42.18 -5.54 -25.10
CA PHE A 247 -43.14 -4.51 -24.67
C PHE A 247 -42.55 -3.10 -24.52
N GLY A 248 -41.23 -2.96 -24.46
CA GLY A 248 -40.52 -1.69 -24.47
C GLY A 248 -40.13 -1.33 -25.90
N THR A 249 -40.96 -0.50 -26.53
CA THR A 249 -40.60 0.20 -27.78
C THR A 249 -39.67 1.36 -27.46
#